data_AF-A0A8J7KEA8-F1
#
_entry.id   AF-A0A8J7KEA8-F1
#
_cell.length_a   1.000
_cell.length_b   1.000
_cell.length_c   1.000
_cell.angle_alpha   90.00
_cell.angle_beta   90.00
_cell.angle_gamma   90.00
#
_symmetry.space_group_name_H-M   'P 1'
#
loop_
_entity.id
_entity.type
_entity.pdbx_description
1 polymer ?
#
loop_
_entity_poly.entity_id
_entity_poly.type
_entity_poly.pdbx_seq_one_letter_code
_entity_poly.pdbx_strand_id
1 'polypeptide(L)'
;MKKPLFLMSLLASFMFSNSLNAQVGISKQTTFTPAESSILDVESADKGVLIPRVKLTATNNFAPLTGNIETSNSLLVYNTEISPTEVLVANKVTPGFYYWETDKWVRVMNPNDQDLRLVGTNNHITKDAGVGGTGSSNIAIGKSNLNAITTGSDNIAIG
;
A
#
# COMPACT_ATOMS: atom_id res chain seq x y z
N MET A 1 -38.93 12.24 55.47
CA MET A 1 -39.28 11.47 54.25
C MET A 1 -38.44 11.84 53.01
N LYS A 2 -37.29 12.55 53.12
CA LYS A 2 -36.52 13.03 51.95
C LYS A 2 -35.38 12.10 51.47
N LYS A 3 -35.00 11.10 52.28
CA LYS A 3 -33.96 10.12 51.96
C LYS A 3 -34.22 9.27 50.70
N PRO A 4 -35.45 8.78 50.40
CA PRO A 4 -35.67 8.00 49.18
C PRO A 4 -35.59 8.85 47.92
N LEU A 5 -35.95 10.14 47.99
CA LEU A 5 -35.91 11.06 46.86
C LEU A 5 -34.47 11.40 46.44
N PHE A 6 -33.57 11.54 47.41
CA PHE A 6 -32.14 11.75 47.15
C PHE A 6 -31.49 10.52 46.50
N LEU A 7 -31.84 9.32 46.96
CA LEU A 7 -31.32 8.06 46.41
C LEU A 7 -31.79 7.82 44.97
N MET A 8 -33.03 8.20 44.68
CA MET A 8 -33.64 8.09 43.35
C MET A 8 -33.05 9.11 42.36
N SER A 9 -32.74 10.32 42.82
CA SER A 9 -31.99 11.34 42.04
C SER A 9 -30.56 10.91 41.73
N LEU A 10 -29.89 10.23 42.66
CA LEU A 10 -28.53 9.72 42.47
C LEU A 10 -28.49 8.57 41.45
N LEU A 11 -29.49 7.68 41.50
CA LEU A 11 -29.63 6.57 40.57
C LEU A 11 -29.99 7.04 39.15
N ALA A 12 -30.82 8.09 39.03
CA ALA A 12 -31.13 8.71 37.74
C ALA A 12 -29.89 9.34 37.09
N SER A 13 -29.00 9.97 37.87
CA SER A 13 -27.73 10.55 37.37
C SER A 13 -26.80 9.48 36.77
N PHE A 14 -26.78 8.27 37.34
CA PHE A 14 -25.94 7.16 36.85
C PHE A 14 -26.43 6.57 35.51
N MET A 15 -27.72 6.73 35.19
CA MET A 15 -28.31 6.28 33.93
C MET A 15 -28.04 7.24 32.75
N PHE A 16 -27.49 8.42 33.01
CA PHE A 16 -27.00 9.37 31.99
C PHE A 16 -25.49 9.22 31.70
N SER A 17 -24.90 8.07 32.06
CA SER A 17 -23.53 7.73 31.70
C SER A 17 -23.45 7.51 30.19
N ASN A 18 -23.24 8.59 29.45
CA ASN A 18 -23.08 8.63 28.01
C ASN A 18 -22.09 7.56 27.53
N SER A 19 -22.52 6.75 26.55
CA SER A 19 -21.61 5.94 25.76
C SER A 19 -20.74 6.87 24.92
N LEU A 20 -19.59 7.29 25.47
CA LEU A 20 -18.57 7.99 24.71
C LEU A 20 -17.88 6.98 23.81
N ASN A 21 -18.32 6.89 22.56
CA ASN A 21 -17.55 6.21 21.52
C ASN A 21 -16.30 7.05 21.25
N ALA A 22 -15.15 6.62 21.78
CA ALA A 22 -13.87 7.22 21.43
C ALA A 22 -13.44 6.70 20.05
N GLN A 23 -13.82 7.42 19.00
CA GLN A 23 -13.14 7.30 17.71
C GLN A 23 -11.69 7.75 17.88
N VAL A 24 -10.72 6.92 17.47
CA VAL A 24 -9.29 7.24 17.58
C VAL A 24 -8.90 8.13 16.39
N GLY A 25 -9.29 9.39 16.48
CA GLY A 25 -8.72 10.43 15.65
C GLY A 25 -7.36 10.85 16.18
N ILE A 26 -6.32 10.83 15.34
CA ILE A 26 -4.99 11.33 15.71
C ILE A 26 -4.75 12.64 14.96
N SER A 27 -4.99 13.77 15.62
CA SER A 27 -4.73 15.09 15.07
C SER A 27 -4.19 16.03 16.15
N LYS A 28 -3.43 17.04 15.72
CA LYS A 28 -2.97 18.14 16.57
C LYS A 28 -4.00 19.27 16.66
N GLN A 29 -5.04 19.25 15.81
CA GLN A 29 -6.08 20.27 15.78
C GLN A 29 -7.15 19.99 16.83
N THR A 30 -7.68 21.06 17.44
CA THR A 30 -8.78 20.97 18.42
C THR A 30 -10.14 20.81 17.75
N THR A 31 -10.24 21.02 16.43
CA THR A 31 -11.45 20.88 15.61
C THR A 31 -11.28 19.79 14.56
N PHE A 32 -10.91 18.59 15.00
CA PHE A 32 -10.84 17.41 14.13
C PHE A 32 -12.06 16.51 14.34
N THR A 33 -12.77 16.21 13.26
CA THR A 33 -13.89 15.25 13.25
C THR A 33 -13.53 14.12 12.30
N PRO A 34 -13.13 12.95 12.81
CA PRO A 34 -12.87 11.76 12.00
C PRO A 34 -14.04 11.39 11.10
N ALA A 35 -13.75 10.80 9.93
CA ALA A 35 -14.79 10.25 9.07
C ALA A 35 -15.53 9.08 9.77
N GLU A 36 -16.87 9.05 9.69
CA GLU A 36 -17.72 8.07 10.42
C GLU A 36 -17.41 6.61 10.07
N SER A 37 -16.91 6.34 8.87
CA SER A 37 -16.56 4.99 8.41
C SER A 37 -15.09 4.61 8.68
N SER A 38 -14.34 5.44 9.40
CA SER A 38 -12.93 5.21 9.70
C SER A 38 -12.70 4.87 11.17
N ILE A 39 -11.94 3.81 11.43
CA ILE A 39 -11.49 3.50 12.79
C ILE A 39 -10.21 4.27 13.17
N LEU A 40 -9.44 4.69 12.15
CA LEU A 40 -8.24 5.51 12.27
C LEU A 40 -8.31 6.62 11.20
N ASP A 41 -8.38 7.86 11.66
CA ASP A 41 -8.28 9.06 10.83
C ASP A 41 -7.12 9.91 11.35
N VAL A 42 -6.17 10.24 10.48
CA VAL A 42 -4.93 10.93 10.85
C VAL A 42 -4.77 12.17 10.01
N GLU A 43 -4.74 13.33 10.67
CA GLU A 43 -4.56 14.62 10.01
C GLU A 43 -3.26 15.28 10.49
N SER A 44 -2.40 15.63 9.55
CA SER A 44 -1.18 16.40 9.82
C SER A 44 -0.79 17.22 8.58
N ALA A 45 -0.29 18.45 8.80
CA ALA A 45 0.21 19.30 7.73
C ALA A 45 1.67 18.97 7.34
N ASP A 46 2.42 18.31 8.22
CA ASP A 46 3.88 18.16 8.09
C ASP A 46 4.44 16.81 8.58
N LYS A 47 3.58 15.86 8.96
CA LYS A 47 3.96 14.50 9.38
C LYS A 47 3.24 13.44 8.55
N GLY A 48 3.87 12.29 8.39
CA GLY A 48 3.26 11.10 7.81
C GLY A 48 3.04 10.01 8.87
N VAL A 49 2.43 8.91 8.44
CA VAL A 49 2.26 7.70 9.26
C VAL A 49 3.37 6.72 8.95
N LEU A 50 4.11 6.30 9.98
CA LEU A 50 5.11 5.24 9.84
C LEU A 50 4.43 3.87 9.94
N ILE A 51 4.21 3.26 8.79
CA ILE A 51 3.71 1.88 8.68
C ILE A 51 4.80 0.88 9.16
N PRO A 52 4.43 -0.24 9.80
CA PRO A 52 5.39 -1.25 10.26
C PRO A 52 6.38 -1.67 9.17
N ARG A 53 7.67 -1.61 9.51
CA ARG A 53 8.76 -2.04 8.63
C ARG A 53 9.13 -3.47 8.95
N VAL A 54 9.01 -4.36 7.98
CA VAL A 54 9.19 -5.81 8.16
C VAL A 54 10.15 -6.37 7.11
N LYS A 55 10.68 -7.56 7.39
CA LYS A 55 11.61 -8.28 6.52
C LYS A 55 10.90 -9.43 5.83
N LEU A 56 10.26 -9.17 4.70
CA LEU A 56 9.64 -10.23 3.91
C LEU A 56 10.71 -11.02 3.16
N THR A 57 10.50 -12.33 3.02
CA THR A 57 11.40 -13.20 2.25
C THR A 57 10.80 -13.66 0.93
N ALA A 58 9.48 -13.80 0.87
CA ALA A 58 8.72 -14.15 -0.33
C ALA A 58 7.27 -13.64 -0.20
N THR A 59 6.58 -13.44 -1.32
CA THR A 59 5.18 -12.98 -1.30
C THR A 59 4.22 -14.04 -0.79
N ASN A 60 4.49 -15.32 -1.02
CA ASN A 60 3.66 -16.44 -0.58
C ASN A 60 3.98 -16.93 0.84
N ASN A 61 4.61 -16.09 1.67
CA ASN A 61 4.98 -16.41 3.04
C ASN A 61 4.49 -15.33 3.99
N PHE A 62 3.62 -15.68 4.92
CA PHE A 62 3.04 -14.71 5.88
C PHE A 62 4.07 -14.11 6.85
N ALA A 63 5.15 -14.85 7.13
CA ALA A 63 6.21 -14.37 8.01
C ALA A 63 6.82 -13.03 7.52
N PRO A 64 7.26 -12.16 8.45
CA PRO A 64 7.50 -12.40 9.87
C PRO A 64 6.27 -12.20 10.77
N LEU A 65 5.11 -11.91 10.18
CA LEU A 65 3.88 -11.80 10.96
C LEU A 65 3.43 -13.19 11.42
N THR A 66 2.74 -13.22 12.55
CA THR A 66 2.17 -14.43 13.15
C THR A 66 0.70 -14.18 13.47
N GLY A 67 -0.11 -15.23 13.48
CA GLY A 67 -1.55 -15.14 13.76
C GLY A 67 -2.39 -15.96 12.78
N ASN A 68 -3.70 -15.71 12.79
CA ASN A 68 -4.64 -16.36 11.87
C ASN A 68 -4.63 -15.63 10.53
N ILE A 69 -4.11 -16.30 9.50
CA ILE A 69 -4.00 -15.78 8.13
C ILE A 69 -5.37 -15.42 7.54
N GLU A 70 -6.42 -16.19 7.85
CA GLU A 70 -7.78 -16.03 7.31
C GLU A 70 -8.43 -14.70 7.74
N THR A 71 -8.05 -14.20 8.91
CA THR A 71 -8.58 -12.95 9.47
C THR A 71 -7.62 -11.77 9.30
N SER A 72 -6.51 -11.97 8.58
CA SER A 72 -5.41 -11.01 8.47
C SER A 72 -5.36 -10.28 7.12
N ASN A 73 -6.41 -10.39 6.29
CA ASN A 73 -6.51 -9.61 5.06
C ASN A 73 -6.50 -8.11 5.36
N SER A 74 -5.93 -7.32 4.44
CA SER A 74 -5.78 -5.86 4.54
C SER A 74 -4.70 -5.36 5.52
N LEU A 75 -3.83 -6.24 6.04
CA LEU A 75 -2.65 -5.78 6.79
C LEU A 75 -1.66 -5.08 5.85
N LEU A 76 -1.29 -3.84 6.16
CA LEU A 76 -0.33 -3.04 5.39
C LEU A 76 1.02 -2.98 6.08
N VAL A 77 2.09 -3.26 5.34
CA VAL A 77 3.48 -3.22 5.82
C VAL A 77 4.41 -2.58 4.80
N TYR A 78 5.57 -2.10 5.25
CA TYR A 78 6.69 -1.73 4.38
C TYR A 78 7.77 -2.80 4.46
N ASN A 79 8.03 -3.51 3.37
CA ASN A 79 9.13 -4.46 3.26
C ASN A 79 10.48 -3.73 3.09
N THR A 80 11.50 -4.18 3.80
CA THR A 80 12.87 -3.60 3.73
C THR A 80 13.88 -4.47 3.00
N GLU A 81 13.53 -5.69 2.61
CA GLU A 81 14.48 -6.68 2.08
C GLU A 81 14.22 -7.02 0.61
N ILE A 82 15.23 -7.56 -0.05
CA ILE A 82 15.09 -8.23 -1.36
C ILE A 82 15.06 -9.74 -1.09
N SER A 83 14.18 -10.48 -1.77
CA SER A 83 14.13 -11.94 -1.66
C SER A 83 15.47 -12.60 -1.92
N PRO A 84 15.78 -13.72 -1.23
CA PRO A 84 16.90 -14.59 -1.59
C PRO A 84 16.85 -15.02 -3.06
N THR A 85 18.03 -15.30 -3.64
CA THR A 85 18.16 -15.66 -5.07
C THR A 85 17.40 -16.91 -5.47
N GLU A 86 17.17 -17.82 -4.52
CA GLU A 86 16.50 -19.11 -4.73
C GLU A 86 14.96 -19.01 -4.79
N VAL A 87 14.39 -17.88 -4.38
CA VAL A 87 12.94 -17.66 -4.46
C VAL A 87 12.52 -17.55 -5.93
N LEU A 88 11.49 -18.31 -6.30
CA LEU A 88 10.88 -18.25 -7.64
C LEU A 88 10.53 -16.80 -7.99
N VAL A 89 10.77 -16.41 -9.25
CA VAL A 89 10.55 -15.03 -9.74
C VAL A 89 9.15 -14.51 -9.40
N ALA A 90 8.14 -15.37 -9.51
CA ALA A 90 6.74 -15.06 -9.19
C ALA A 90 6.49 -14.66 -7.72
N ASN A 91 7.36 -15.09 -6.80
CA ASN A 91 7.20 -14.87 -5.36
C ASN A 91 8.23 -13.89 -4.78
N LYS A 92 9.02 -13.22 -5.62
CA LYS A 92 10.05 -12.30 -5.14
C LYS A 92 9.44 -11.04 -4.52
N VAL A 93 10.06 -10.60 -3.44
CA VAL A 93 9.83 -9.30 -2.82
C VAL A 93 11.03 -8.38 -3.07
N THR A 94 10.73 -7.09 -3.07
CA THR A 94 11.73 -6.00 -3.07
C THR A 94 11.26 -4.94 -2.07
N PRO A 95 12.12 -3.99 -1.66
CA PRO A 95 11.70 -2.93 -0.76
C PRO A 95 10.48 -2.17 -1.29
N GLY A 96 9.50 -1.89 -0.43
CA GLY A 96 8.26 -1.20 -0.80
C GLY A 96 7.06 -1.59 0.05
N PHE A 97 5.91 -1.02 -0.25
CA PHE A 97 4.66 -1.32 0.47
C PHE A 97 4.03 -2.62 -0.02
N TYR A 98 3.55 -3.41 0.92
CA TYR A 98 2.81 -4.65 0.68
C TYR A 98 1.57 -4.70 1.55
N TYR A 99 0.49 -5.27 1.03
CA TYR A 99 -0.67 -5.63 1.81
C TYR A 99 -0.93 -7.14 1.74
N TRP A 100 -1.49 -7.71 2.81
CA TRP A 100 -1.88 -9.11 2.83
C TRP A 100 -3.24 -9.31 2.18
N GLU A 101 -3.32 -10.25 1.24
CA GLU A 101 -4.54 -10.63 0.51
C GLU A 101 -4.49 -12.13 0.19
N THR A 102 -5.43 -12.90 0.75
CA THR A 102 -5.67 -14.31 0.40
C THR A 102 -4.38 -15.11 0.18
N ASP A 103 -3.70 -15.44 1.29
CA ASP A 103 -2.48 -16.26 1.33
C ASP A 103 -1.23 -15.69 0.64
N LYS A 104 -1.22 -14.39 0.33
CA LYS A 104 -0.04 -13.72 -0.24
C LYS A 104 0.08 -12.26 0.16
N TRP A 105 1.32 -11.78 0.14
CA TRP A 105 1.66 -10.36 0.10
C TRP A 105 1.53 -9.85 -1.32
N VAL A 106 0.70 -8.82 -1.49
CA VAL A 106 0.56 -8.09 -2.75
C VAL A 106 1.28 -6.76 -2.62
N ARG A 107 2.18 -6.47 -3.56
CA ARG A 107 2.89 -5.20 -3.58
C ARG A 107 1.93 -4.08 -3.97
N VAL A 108 1.91 -2.99 -3.21
CA VAL A 108 1.26 -1.75 -3.64
C VAL A 108 2.14 -1.17 -4.76
N MET A 109 1.61 -1.24 -5.97
CA MET A 109 2.29 -0.97 -7.24
C MET A 109 3.28 0.20 -7.20
N ASN A 110 4.52 -0.02 -7.64
CA ASN A 110 5.43 1.05 -8.02
C ASN A 110 5.21 1.34 -9.52
N PRO A 111 5.22 2.60 -10.01
CA PRO A 111 5.16 2.90 -11.44
C PRO A 111 6.20 2.15 -12.28
N ASN A 112 7.32 1.75 -11.66
CA ASN A 112 8.34 0.92 -12.28
C ASN A 112 7.96 -0.58 -12.40
N ASP A 113 6.86 -1.05 -11.83
CA ASP A 113 6.37 -2.43 -11.96
C ASP A 113 5.39 -2.60 -13.12
N GLN A 114 4.95 -1.50 -13.74
CA GLN A 114 4.18 -1.55 -14.97
C GLN A 114 5.09 -1.93 -16.12
N ASP A 115 4.82 -3.08 -16.72
CA ASP A 115 5.54 -3.51 -17.92
C ASP A 115 5.26 -2.54 -19.08
N LEU A 116 4.00 -2.09 -19.24
CA LEU A 116 3.64 -1.05 -20.22
C LEU A 116 3.62 0.33 -19.56
N ARG A 117 4.51 1.24 -19.99
CA ARG A 117 4.47 2.65 -19.58
C ARG A 117 4.11 3.56 -20.74
N LEU A 118 3.30 4.58 -20.46
CA LEU A 118 3.02 5.67 -21.39
C LEU A 118 4.28 6.53 -21.59
N VAL A 119 4.66 6.82 -22.84
CA VAL A 119 5.76 7.70 -23.21
C VAL A 119 5.25 8.80 -24.14
N GLY A 120 5.24 10.04 -23.66
CA GLY A 120 4.65 11.16 -24.40
C GLY A 120 3.13 11.00 -24.57
N THR A 121 2.61 11.32 -25.75
CA THR A 121 1.17 11.20 -26.07
C THR A 121 0.91 9.88 -26.81
N ASN A 122 0.12 8.99 -26.20
CA ASN A 122 -0.37 7.73 -26.79
C ASN A 122 0.66 6.64 -27.15
N ASN A 123 1.95 6.75 -26.78
CA ASN A 123 2.91 5.66 -27.02
C ASN A 123 3.05 4.77 -25.78
N HIS A 124 3.09 3.44 -25.97
CA HIS A 124 3.30 2.46 -24.89
C HIS A 124 4.52 1.60 -25.23
N ILE A 125 5.47 1.47 -24.30
CA ILE A 125 6.71 0.68 -24.48
C ILE A 125 6.84 -0.31 -23.31
N THR A 126 7.31 -1.53 -23.56
CA THR A 126 7.62 -2.51 -22.49
C THR A 126 8.86 -2.06 -21.69
N LYS A 127 8.89 -2.28 -20.37
CA LYS A 127 10.05 -1.92 -19.53
C LYS A 127 11.34 -2.61 -19.99
N ASP A 128 11.19 -3.80 -20.57
CA ASP A 128 12.27 -4.65 -21.06
C ASP A 128 12.74 -4.34 -22.48
N ALA A 129 12.15 -3.34 -23.16
CA ALA A 129 12.51 -2.98 -24.53
C ALA A 129 13.93 -2.39 -24.67
N GLY A 130 14.59 -1.99 -23.58
CA GLY A 130 15.96 -1.47 -23.57
C GLY A 130 16.06 0.03 -23.22
N VAL A 131 17.22 0.43 -22.71
CA VAL A 131 17.53 1.81 -22.32
C VAL A 131 18.06 2.57 -23.55
N GLY A 132 17.14 3.11 -24.36
CA GLY A 132 17.35 4.23 -25.30
C GLY A 132 18.64 4.28 -26.15
N GLY A 133 18.53 3.93 -27.44
CA GLY A 133 19.38 4.48 -28.50
C GLY A 133 18.94 5.90 -28.92
N THR A 134 19.67 6.54 -29.85
CA THR A 134 19.42 7.94 -30.29
C THR A 134 18.29 8.12 -31.31
N GLY A 135 17.53 7.07 -31.63
CA GLY A 135 16.38 7.11 -32.54
C GLY A 135 15.10 7.68 -31.91
N SER A 136 14.20 8.21 -32.74
CA SER A 136 12.94 8.85 -32.31
C SER A 136 11.70 8.06 -32.76
N SER A 137 10.62 8.07 -31.97
CA SER A 137 9.31 7.51 -32.36
C SER A 137 9.26 5.98 -32.61
N ASN A 138 10.10 5.19 -31.94
CA ASN A 138 10.11 3.72 -32.08
C ASN A 138 9.16 3.05 -31.06
N ILE A 139 8.50 1.95 -31.46
CA ILE A 139 7.71 1.06 -30.61
C ILE A 139 8.43 -0.28 -30.49
N ALA A 140 8.58 -0.80 -29.27
CA ALA A 140 9.17 -2.11 -29.04
C ALA A 140 8.37 -2.94 -28.03
N ILE A 141 8.12 -4.19 -28.40
CA ILE A 141 7.35 -5.16 -27.61
C ILE A 141 8.17 -6.43 -27.47
N GLY A 142 8.62 -6.73 -26.24
CA GLY A 142 9.38 -7.92 -25.88
C GLY A 142 10.85 -7.64 -25.50
N LYS A 143 11.57 -8.67 -25.03
CA LYS A 143 12.83 -8.51 -24.28
C LYS A 143 13.99 -8.13 -25.19
N SER A 144 14.65 -7.00 -24.92
CA SER A 144 15.87 -6.53 -25.61
C SER A 144 15.70 -6.12 -27.08
N ASN A 145 14.48 -5.90 -27.57
CA ASN A 145 14.21 -5.55 -28.98
C ASN A 145 14.80 -4.21 -29.46
N LEU A 146 15.23 -3.32 -28.54
CA LEU A 146 15.99 -2.10 -28.83
C LEU A 146 17.29 -2.00 -28.00
N ASN A 147 17.87 -3.14 -27.59
CA ASN A 147 19.12 -3.14 -26.82
C ASN A 147 20.36 -2.75 -27.66
N ALA A 148 20.24 -2.75 -29.00
CA ALA A 148 21.23 -2.17 -29.89
C ALA A 148 20.83 -0.74 -30.29
N ILE A 149 21.81 0.16 -30.42
CA ILE A 149 21.60 1.57 -30.78
C ILE A 149 20.82 1.65 -32.11
N THR A 150 19.54 2.01 -32.05
CA THR A 150 18.79 2.38 -33.25
C THR A 150 19.04 3.86 -33.54
N THR A 151 19.57 4.19 -34.70
CA THR A 151 19.59 5.57 -35.23
C THR A 151 18.36 5.86 -36.11
N GLY A 152 17.54 4.84 -36.41
CA GLY A 152 16.32 4.98 -37.20
C GLY A 152 15.15 5.58 -36.41
N SER A 153 14.22 6.21 -37.15
CA SER A 153 12.94 6.71 -36.64
C SER A 153 11.76 5.81 -37.05
N ASP A 154 10.66 5.89 -36.31
CA ASP A 154 9.35 5.31 -36.68
C ASP A 154 9.33 3.78 -36.88
N ASN A 155 10.15 3.03 -36.15
CA ASN A 155 10.25 1.58 -36.25
C ASN A 155 9.32 0.85 -35.29
N ILE A 156 8.88 -0.36 -35.67
CA ILE A 156 8.20 -1.32 -34.80
C ILE A 156 9.11 -2.55 -34.65
N ALA A 157 9.55 -2.84 -33.42
CA ALA A 157 10.34 -4.02 -33.09
C ALA A 157 9.53 -4.99 -32.21
N ILE A 158 9.44 -6.26 -32.64
CA ILE A 158 8.64 -7.30 -31.97
C ILE A 158 9.51 -8.56 -31.90
N GLY A 159 9.69 -9.13 -30.70
CA GLY A 159 10.62 -10.26 -30.46
C GLY A 159 10.65 -10.75 -29.03
#